data_AF-A0A4U3KSH3-F1
#
_entry.id   AF-A0A4U3KSH3-F1
#
_cell.length_a   1.000
_cell.length_b   1.000
_cell.length_c   1.000
_cell.angle_alpha   90.00
_cell.angle_beta   90.00
_cell.angle_gamma   90.00
#
_symmetry.space_group_name_H-M   'P 1'
#
loop_
_entity.id
_entity.type
_entity.pdbx_description
1 polymer ?
#
loop_
_entity_poly.entity_id
_entity_poly.type
_entity_poly.pdbx_seq_one_letter_code
_entity_poly.pdbx_strand_id
1 'polypeptide(L)'
;MDNIDFSLYNSIINGELRPHTKRLSDPTTIERLYNKYLAIYRVCSKDDALDLLESINLEELGLNPYDTAKATIEIDGNKINVTVENEDELDDLIDLDIPPPADEKSSFYLELIKKENSKLERGITHYFNTCNSPDDLRFFATKKIQQLKHLATEAHIYHVKLKSKNQLPENSADTYAINVLKEYLVRLIGHIQYLFYPYLPKVQPYEDLHLELYNHKVGDALLDQLKELFHDTPLQSLPAAITYINKGLFQIEMFLHGSVKKLQFYNLTYAFDYFLKEFIKFENYTTANRKLFSKYWFIIRDLNHKYKNGYYNQAIDTTQQHFKQYISYLNQLEEKLPEYYQHLDLTDEHKKHSILDLIEDSEIANTDKDTKNTSPQVSENSAAQCPHSFTYIHYNTQPGNLTDICNALKKHKLICANTQLTSFKKIFSGTPIQTPIIWTGNASDLYYFITLLCKQKKVEDLKQKHWDVTIKCFVDQAGNAFTKSQIKGLKKPQTTAAIIEKAVNVL
;
A
#
# COMPACT_ATOMS: atom_id res chain seq x y z
N MET A 1 1.41 -22.04 -17.20
CA MET A 1 0.21 -21.68 -16.42
C MET A 1 0.44 -20.55 -15.39
N ASP A 2 1.68 -20.12 -15.12
CA ASP A 2 1.98 -18.93 -14.29
C ASP A 2 1.66 -17.56 -14.92
N ASN A 3 1.16 -17.52 -16.16
CA ASN A 3 1.14 -16.30 -16.97
C ASN A 3 -0.19 -15.52 -16.89
N ILE A 4 -0.79 -15.45 -15.70
CA ILE A 4 -1.86 -14.47 -15.45
C ILE A 4 -1.18 -13.11 -15.34
N ASP A 5 -1.15 -12.38 -16.45
CA ASP A 5 -0.50 -11.09 -16.59
C ASP A 5 -1.55 -9.98 -16.65
N PHE A 6 -1.27 -8.87 -15.96
CA PHE A 6 -2.12 -7.68 -15.93
C PHE A 6 -1.61 -6.61 -16.90
N SER A 7 -0.88 -7.02 -17.95
CA SER A 7 -0.22 -6.13 -18.90
C SER A 7 -1.19 -5.20 -19.61
N LEU A 8 -2.42 -5.64 -19.92
CA LEU A 8 -3.40 -4.80 -20.58
C LEU A 8 -3.85 -3.66 -19.66
N TYR A 9 -4.22 -3.97 -18.41
CA TYR A 9 -4.55 -2.95 -17.40
C TYR A 9 -3.39 -1.99 -17.19
N ASN A 10 -2.16 -2.50 -17.09
CA ASN A 10 -0.97 -1.66 -17.00
C ASN A 10 -0.74 -0.84 -18.30
N SER A 11 -1.11 -1.34 -19.47
CA SER A 11 -1.01 -0.58 -20.73
C SER A 11 -2.03 0.57 -20.79
N ILE A 12 -3.22 0.39 -20.20
CA ILE A 12 -4.23 1.46 -20.06
C ILE A 12 -3.74 2.54 -19.09
N ILE A 13 -3.11 2.17 -17.98
CA ILE A 13 -2.63 3.14 -16.96
C ILE A 13 -1.31 3.79 -17.40
N ASN A 14 -0.36 2.98 -17.84
CA ASN A 14 1.05 3.33 -17.99
C ASN A 14 1.62 3.20 -19.41
N GLY A 15 0.89 2.60 -20.34
CA GLY A 15 1.40 2.22 -21.65
C GLY A 15 0.75 2.95 -22.83
N GLU A 16 0.62 2.20 -23.94
CA GLU A 16 0.15 2.71 -25.21
C GLU A 16 -1.37 2.87 -25.30
N LEU A 17 -2.13 2.27 -24.37
CA LEU A 17 -3.59 2.30 -24.33
C LEU A 17 -4.14 3.38 -23.38
N ARG A 18 -3.32 4.38 -23.04
CA ARG A 18 -3.73 5.51 -22.20
C ARG A 18 -4.84 6.32 -22.86
N PRO A 19 -6.03 6.47 -22.22
CA PRO A 19 -7.18 7.09 -22.86
C PRO A 19 -6.90 8.47 -23.45
N HIS A 20 -6.23 9.35 -22.70
CA HIS A 20 -5.94 10.72 -23.15
C HIS A 20 -4.86 10.86 -24.25
N THR A 21 -4.33 9.76 -24.78
CA THR A 21 -3.36 9.85 -25.88
C THR A 21 -4.03 10.26 -27.18
N LYS A 22 -3.42 11.19 -27.92
CA LYS A 22 -3.94 11.68 -29.22
C LYS A 22 -4.22 10.56 -30.21
N ARG A 23 -3.46 9.46 -30.12
CA ARG A 23 -3.62 8.26 -30.95
C ARG A 23 -4.99 7.62 -30.76
N LEU A 24 -5.58 7.69 -29.57
CA LEU A 24 -6.86 7.09 -29.22
C LEU A 24 -8.03 8.08 -29.35
N SER A 25 -7.82 9.22 -29.99
CA SER A 25 -8.88 10.15 -30.40
C SER A 25 -9.32 9.93 -31.84
N ASP A 26 -8.59 9.12 -32.62
CA ASP A 26 -8.89 8.79 -34.01
C ASP A 26 -9.75 7.52 -34.10
N PRO A 27 -10.99 7.60 -34.64
CA PRO A 27 -11.88 6.46 -34.76
C PRO A 27 -11.27 5.29 -35.53
N THR A 28 -10.49 5.55 -36.59
CA THR A 28 -9.86 4.47 -37.38
C THR A 28 -8.79 3.73 -36.58
N THR A 29 -8.14 4.42 -35.64
CA THR A 29 -7.20 3.79 -34.71
C THR A 29 -7.93 2.99 -33.65
N ILE A 30 -9.06 3.48 -33.12
CA ILE A 30 -9.90 2.72 -32.19
C ILE A 30 -10.39 1.43 -32.87
N GLU A 31 -10.91 1.50 -34.09
CA GLU A 31 -11.34 0.33 -34.87
C GLU A 31 -10.21 -0.67 -35.08
N ARG A 32 -9.01 -0.21 -35.43
CA ARG A 32 -7.83 -1.09 -35.54
C ARG A 32 -7.46 -1.77 -34.22
N LEU A 33 -7.60 -1.06 -33.10
CA LEU A 33 -7.31 -1.60 -31.78
C LEU A 33 -8.42 -2.56 -31.31
N TYR A 34 -9.68 -2.25 -31.63
CA TYR A 34 -10.82 -3.13 -31.48
C TYR A 34 -10.51 -4.47 -32.16
N ASN A 35 -10.19 -4.41 -33.45
CA ASN A 35 -9.81 -5.58 -34.24
C ASN A 35 -8.55 -6.31 -33.72
N LYS A 36 -7.62 -5.59 -33.07
CA LYS A 36 -6.39 -6.18 -32.51
C LYS A 36 -6.62 -6.89 -31.18
N TYR A 37 -7.38 -6.28 -30.26
CA TYR A 37 -7.49 -6.73 -28.87
C TYR A 37 -8.80 -7.50 -28.60
N LEU A 38 -9.86 -7.23 -29.36
CA LEU A 38 -11.15 -7.89 -29.22
C LEU A 38 -11.31 -9.11 -30.14
N ALA A 39 -10.42 -9.33 -31.11
CA ALA A 39 -10.29 -10.66 -31.74
C ALA A 39 -9.70 -11.65 -30.71
N ILE A 40 -10.38 -12.77 -30.42
CA ILE A 40 -9.87 -13.79 -29.47
C ILE A 40 -8.65 -14.51 -30.06
N TYR A 41 -8.62 -14.67 -31.38
CA TYR A 41 -7.58 -15.41 -32.08
C TYR A 41 -7.46 -14.90 -33.50
N ARG A 42 -6.23 -14.89 -34.04
CA ARG A 42 -5.94 -14.70 -35.47
C ARG A 42 -4.80 -15.63 -35.83
N VAL A 43 -5.11 -16.65 -36.63
CA VAL A 43 -4.07 -17.41 -37.32
C VAL A 43 -4.14 -17.09 -38.79
N CYS A 44 -2.99 -16.74 -39.36
CA CYS A 44 -2.79 -16.73 -40.80
C CYS A 44 -2.22 -18.09 -41.22
N SER A 45 -3.05 -18.93 -41.83
CA SER A 45 -2.58 -20.15 -42.51
C SER A 45 -2.70 -20.02 -44.03
N LYS A 46 -1.87 -20.80 -44.74
CA LYS A 46 -2.03 -21.08 -46.18
C LYS A 46 -2.83 -22.36 -46.42
N ASP A 47 -3.08 -23.14 -45.38
CA ASP A 47 -3.80 -24.41 -45.41
C ASP A 47 -5.32 -24.18 -45.32
N ASP A 48 -6.13 -25.23 -45.46
CA ASP A 48 -7.59 -25.15 -45.45
C ASP A 48 -8.12 -24.51 -44.15
N ALA A 49 -9.15 -23.67 -44.25
CA ALA A 49 -9.76 -23.00 -43.11
C ALA A 49 -10.37 -24.01 -42.11
N LEU A 50 -10.84 -25.16 -42.60
CA LEU A 50 -11.44 -26.21 -41.78
C LEU A 50 -10.40 -26.92 -40.91
N ASP A 51 -9.27 -27.33 -41.49
CA ASP A 51 -8.17 -27.94 -40.75
C ASP A 51 -7.64 -27.00 -39.66
N LEU A 52 -7.61 -25.71 -39.97
CA LEU A 52 -7.22 -24.70 -39.01
C LEU A 52 -8.20 -24.62 -37.84
N LEU A 53 -9.51 -24.58 -38.10
CA LEU A 53 -10.55 -24.54 -37.07
C LEU A 53 -10.50 -25.78 -36.16
N GLU A 54 -10.31 -26.96 -36.73
CA GLU A 54 -10.19 -28.22 -35.97
C GLU A 54 -8.94 -28.26 -35.07
N SER A 55 -7.89 -27.53 -35.45
CA SER A 55 -6.67 -27.42 -34.65
C SER A 55 -6.75 -26.40 -33.50
N ILE A 56 -7.78 -25.55 -33.46
CA ILE A 56 -7.92 -24.55 -32.41
C ILE A 56 -8.35 -25.24 -31.11
N ASN A 57 -7.45 -25.25 -30.13
CA ASN A 57 -7.78 -25.63 -28.78
C ASN A 57 -8.56 -24.50 -28.09
N LEU A 58 -9.89 -24.63 -28.05
CA LEU A 58 -10.78 -23.63 -27.43
C LEU A 58 -10.48 -23.42 -25.94
N GLU A 59 -10.03 -24.46 -25.22
CA GLU A 59 -9.61 -24.34 -23.82
C GLU A 59 -8.37 -23.45 -23.66
N GLU A 60 -7.43 -23.49 -24.62
CA GLU A 60 -6.28 -22.57 -24.65
C GLU A 60 -6.68 -21.12 -24.93
N LEU A 61 -7.82 -20.93 -25.63
CA LEU A 61 -8.46 -19.61 -25.78
C LEU A 61 -9.27 -19.21 -24.55
N GLY A 62 -9.31 -20.08 -23.54
CA GLY A 62 -10.08 -19.90 -22.32
C GLY A 62 -11.58 -19.96 -22.55
N LEU A 63 -12.04 -20.66 -23.58
CA LEU A 63 -13.46 -20.99 -23.77
C LEU A 63 -13.73 -22.33 -23.09
N ASN A 64 -14.85 -22.42 -22.38
CA ASN A 64 -15.34 -23.69 -21.83
C ASN A 64 -15.78 -24.59 -23.00
N PRO A 65 -15.62 -25.93 -22.93
CA PRO A 65 -16.22 -26.86 -23.89
C PRO A 65 -17.73 -26.68 -24.12
N TYR A 66 -18.42 -26.02 -23.18
CA TYR A 66 -19.84 -25.71 -23.26
C TYR A 66 -20.14 -24.29 -23.77
N ASP A 67 -19.13 -23.44 -23.96
CA ASP A 67 -19.34 -22.08 -24.43
C ASP A 67 -19.72 -22.08 -25.91
N THR A 68 -20.71 -21.27 -26.28
CA THR A 68 -21.04 -21.04 -27.69
C THR A 68 -20.05 -20.04 -28.29
N ALA A 69 -19.38 -20.38 -29.40
CA ALA A 69 -18.40 -19.50 -30.03
C ALA A 69 -18.71 -19.30 -31.52
N LYS A 70 -18.64 -18.05 -31.97
CA LYS A 70 -18.76 -17.66 -33.37
C LYS A 70 -17.37 -17.51 -33.98
N ALA A 71 -17.09 -18.28 -35.04
CA ALA A 71 -15.90 -18.09 -35.83
C ALA A 71 -16.22 -17.32 -37.12
N THR A 72 -15.57 -16.17 -37.31
CA THR A 72 -15.61 -15.38 -38.55
C THR A 72 -14.34 -15.65 -39.34
N ILE A 73 -14.47 -16.06 -40.60
CA ILE A 73 -13.35 -16.38 -41.47
C ILE A 73 -13.27 -15.34 -42.58
N GLU A 74 -12.15 -14.63 -42.67
CA GLU A 74 -11.85 -13.69 -43.75
C GLU A 74 -10.70 -14.21 -44.60
N ILE A 75 -10.89 -14.27 -45.92
CA ILE A 75 -9.87 -14.73 -46.87
C ILE A 75 -9.32 -13.51 -47.62
N ASP A 76 -8.05 -13.17 -47.37
CA ASP A 76 -7.32 -12.11 -48.07
C ASP A 76 -6.18 -12.71 -48.90
N GLY A 77 -6.49 -13.04 -50.15
CA GLY A 77 -5.58 -13.75 -51.06
C GLY A 77 -5.23 -15.14 -50.53
N ASN A 78 -3.97 -15.37 -50.19
CA ASN A 78 -3.46 -16.64 -49.64
C ASN A 78 -3.39 -16.64 -48.10
N LYS A 79 -4.07 -15.70 -47.43
CA LYS A 79 -4.14 -15.63 -45.98
C LYS A 79 -5.58 -15.85 -45.54
N ILE A 80 -5.78 -16.86 -44.72
CA ILE A 80 -7.05 -17.07 -44.01
C ILE A 80 -6.90 -16.43 -42.64
N ASN A 81 -7.79 -15.54 -42.26
CA ASN A 81 -7.88 -14.97 -40.92
C ASN A 81 -9.12 -15.54 -40.24
N VAL A 82 -8.94 -16.36 -39.21
CA VAL A 82 -10.04 -16.84 -38.38
C VAL A 82 -10.10 -16.00 -37.12
N THR A 83 -11.25 -15.37 -36.88
CA THR A 83 -11.58 -14.64 -35.65
C THR A 83 -12.61 -15.44 -34.88
N VAL A 84 -12.26 -15.96 -33.70
CA VAL A 84 -13.23 -16.59 -32.80
C VAL A 84 -13.75 -15.53 -31.82
N GLU A 85 -15.05 -15.54 -31.55
CA GLU A 85 -15.77 -14.69 -30.61
C GLU A 85 -16.60 -15.60 -29.70
N ASN A 86 -16.68 -15.30 -28.40
CA ASN A 86 -17.59 -16.01 -27.51
C ASN A 86 -18.97 -15.37 -27.68
N GLU A 87 -19.99 -16.17 -28.01
CA GLU A 87 -21.38 -15.73 -28.15
C GLU A 87 -22.11 -15.68 -26.81
N ASP A 88 -21.62 -16.39 -25.79
CA ASP A 88 -22.28 -16.37 -24.50
C ASP A 88 -22.11 -14.99 -23.87
N GLU A 89 -23.24 -14.29 -23.75
CA GLU A 89 -23.36 -13.11 -22.90
C GLU A 89 -22.81 -13.49 -21.54
N LEU A 90 -21.72 -12.83 -21.14
CA LEU A 90 -21.18 -12.95 -19.80
C LEU A 90 -22.33 -12.63 -18.85
N ASP A 91 -22.87 -13.65 -18.18
CA ASP A 91 -23.85 -13.47 -17.11
C ASP A 91 -23.32 -12.33 -16.22
N ASP A 92 -24.06 -11.23 -16.16
CA ASP A 92 -23.75 -10.04 -15.37
C ASP A 92 -23.84 -10.43 -13.89
N LEU A 93 -22.87 -11.22 -13.44
CA LEU A 93 -22.64 -11.55 -12.04
C LEU A 93 -22.17 -10.26 -11.40
N ILE A 94 -23.15 -9.57 -10.80
CA ILE A 94 -23.13 -8.31 -10.06
C ILE A 94 -23.42 -7.09 -10.94
N ASP A 95 -24.54 -6.42 -10.63
CA ASP A 95 -24.93 -5.08 -11.08
C ASP A 95 -23.84 -4.06 -10.73
N LEU A 96 -22.79 -3.99 -11.57
CA LEU A 96 -21.91 -2.84 -11.57
C LEU A 96 -22.74 -1.67 -12.13
N ASP A 97 -22.97 -0.65 -11.31
CA ASP A 97 -23.57 0.61 -11.73
C ASP A 97 -22.57 1.42 -12.59
N ILE A 98 -22.20 0.83 -13.73
CA ILE A 98 -21.39 1.47 -14.76
C ILE A 98 -22.37 2.17 -15.70
N PRO A 99 -22.31 3.50 -15.83
CA PRO A 99 -23.18 4.21 -16.76
C PRO A 99 -22.94 3.71 -18.19
N PRO A 100 -23.95 3.78 -19.07
CA PRO A 100 -23.76 3.41 -20.47
C PRO A 100 -22.67 4.27 -21.12
N PRO A 101 -21.87 3.71 -22.04
CA PRO A 101 -20.84 4.46 -22.72
C PRO A 101 -21.47 5.59 -23.56
N ALA A 102 -20.89 6.79 -23.49
CA ALA A 102 -21.42 7.97 -24.18
C ALA A 102 -21.01 8.07 -25.66
N ASP A 103 -19.94 7.38 -26.05
CA ASP A 103 -19.36 7.40 -27.40
C ASP A 103 -18.61 6.10 -27.73
N GLU A 104 -18.19 5.94 -28.99
CA GLU A 104 -17.48 4.75 -29.48
C GLU A 104 -16.20 4.44 -28.70
N LYS A 105 -15.50 5.47 -28.24
CA LYS A 105 -14.26 5.31 -27.46
C LYS A 105 -14.56 4.73 -26.09
N SER A 106 -15.60 5.24 -25.43
CA SER A 106 -16.10 4.73 -24.15
C SER A 106 -16.54 3.28 -24.29
N SER A 107 -17.27 2.95 -25.36
CA SER A 107 -17.69 1.59 -25.68
C SER A 107 -16.49 0.66 -25.90
N PHE A 108 -15.50 1.09 -26.68
CA PHE A 108 -14.27 0.33 -26.90
C PHE A 108 -13.57 -0.02 -25.59
N TYR A 109 -13.41 0.94 -24.67
CA TYR A 109 -12.77 0.67 -23.39
C TYR A 109 -13.60 -0.24 -22.48
N LEU A 110 -14.92 -0.06 -22.46
CA LEU A 110 -15.81 -0.95 -21.71
C LEU A 110 -15.64 -2.39 -22.16
N GLU A 111 -15.76 -2.64 -23.46
CA GLU A 111 -15.62 -3.98 -24.05
C GLU A 111 -14.21 -4.55 -23.84
N LEU A 112 -13.17 -3.73 -24.05
CA LEU A 112 -11.79 -4.15 -23.85
C LEU A 112 -11.53 -4.59 -22.41
N ILE A 113 -12.00 -3.82 -21.43
CA ILE A 113 -11.82 -4.10 -20.00
C ILE A 113 -12.68 -5.30 -19.59
N LYS A 114 -13.94 -5.37 -20.02
CA LYS A 114 -14.84 -6.52 -19.80
C LYS A 114 -14.22 -7.83 -20.27
N LYS A 115 -13.74 -7.85 -21.51
CA LYS A 115 -13.15 -9.03 -22.12
C LYS A 115 -11.89 -9.49 -21.39
N GLU A 116 -10.99 -8.56 -21.08
CA GLU A 116 -9.77 -8.90 -20.34
C GLU A 116 -10.09 -9.36 -18.92
N ASN A 117 -11.04 -8.73 -18.23
CA ASN A 117 -11.45 -9.16 -16.91
C ASN A 117 -11.95 -10.61 -16.92
N SER A 118 -12.80 -10.93 -17.88
CA SER A 118 -13.35 -12.29 -18.03
C SER A 118 -12.26 -13.32 -18.30
N LYS A 119 -11.30 -12.98 -19.16
CA LYS A 119 -10.11 -13.82 -19.39
C LYS A 119 -9.28 -14.01 -18.11
N LEU A 120 -9.08 -12.96 -17.34
CA LEU A 120 -8.35 -13.02 -16.06
C LEU A 120 -9.10 -13.88 -15.03
N GLU A 121 -10.41 -13.69 -14.88
CA GLU A 121 -11.26 -14.49 -13.99
C GLU A 121 -11.19 -15.97 -14.35
N ARG A 122 -11.31 -16.33 -15.64
CA ARG A 122 -11.16 -17.73 -16.09
C ARG A 122 -9.78 -18.29 -15.82
N GLY A 123 -8.72 -17.53 -16.10
CA GLY A 123 -7.35 -17.95 -15.80
C GLY A 123 -7.13 -18.20 -14.30
N ILE A 124 -7.66 -17.32 -13.45
CA ILE A 124 -7.60 -17.42 -11.98
C ILE A 124 -8.39 -18.66 -11.50
N THR A 125 -9.60 -18.87 -12.02
CA THR A 125 -10.44 -20.02 -11.68
C THR A 125 -9.79 -21.33 -12.12
N HIS A 126 -9.20 -21.38 -13.31
CA HIS A 126 -8.46 -22.53 -13.79
C HIS A 126 -7.25 -22.84 -12.90
N TYR A 127 -6.47 -21.82 -12.51
CA TYR A 127 -5.35 -22.00 -11.60
C TYR A 127 -5.81 -22.55 -10.24
N PHE A 128 -6.91 -22.03 -9.70
CA PHE A 128 -7.50 -22.52 -8.45
C PHE A 128 -7.90 -24.00 -8.54
N ASN A 129 -8.54 -24.40 -9.64
CA ASN A 129 -9.02 -25.77 -9.82
C ASN A 129 -7.90 -26.80 -10.10
N THR A 130 -6.76 -26.36 -10.63
CA THR A 130 -5.65 -27.24 -11.03
C THR A 130 -4.52 -27.29 -10.02
N CYS A 131 -4.39 -26.29 -9.14
CA CYS A 131 -3.34 -26.25 -8.14
C CYS A 131 -3.73 -27.05 -6.88
N ASN A 132 -2.93 -28.08 -6.55
CA ASN A 132 -3.20 -28.98 -5.42
C ASN A 132 -2.53 -28.54 -4.11
N SER A 133 -1.76 -27.46 -4.12
CA SER A 133 -0.93 -27.03 -2.99
C SER A 133 -1.57 -25.81 -2.29
N PRO A 134 -2.03 -25.95 -1.02
CA PRO A 134 -2.63 -24.84 -0.28
C PRO A 134 -1.69 -23.64 -0.12
N ASP A 135 -0.40 -23.89 0.07
CA ASP A 135 0.60 -22.83 0.20
C ASP A 135 0.78 -22.06 -1.12
N ASP A 136 0.76 -22.76 -2.26
CA ASP A 136 0.85 -22.13 -3.57
C ASP A 136 -0.42 -21.34 -3.90
N LEU A 137 -1.61 -21.86 -3.56
CA LEU A 137 -2.89 -21.14 -3.68
C LEU A 137 -2.88 -19.85 -2.85
N ARG A 138 -2.44 -19.92 -1.59
CA ARG A 138 -2.31 -18.75 -0.70
C ARG A 138 -1.31 -17.73 -1.24
N PHE A 139 -0.13 -18.20 -1.66
CA PHE A 139 0.92 -17.35 -2.21
C PHE A 139 0.44 -16.65 -3.50
N PHE A 140 -0.16 -17.40 -4.40
CA PHE A 140 -0.74 -16.91 -5.64
C PHE A 140 -1.78 -15.82 -5.36
N ALA A 141 -2.80 -16.13 -4.55
CA ALA A 141 -3.90 -15.20 -4.26
C ALA A 141 -3.38 -13.90 -3.62
N THR A 142 -2.52 -14.00 -2.60
CA THR A 142 -1.93 -12.84 -1.92
C THR A 142 -1.13 -11.97 -2.89
N LYS A 143 -0.30 -12.59 -3.73
CA LYS A 143 0.52 -11.88 -4.72
C LYS A 143 -0.35 -11.18 -5.76
N LYS A 144 -1.39 -11.84 -6.28
CA LYS A 144 -2.29 -11.26 -7.30
C LYS A 144 -3.14 -10.12 -6.74
N ILE A 145 -3.66 -10.27 -5.52
CA ILE A 145 -4.37 -9.18 -4.82
C ILE A 145 -3.45 -7.96 -4.66
N GLN A 146 -2.20 -8.14 -4.21
CA GLN A 146 -1.26 -7.04 -4.07
C GLN A 146 -0.94 -6.34 -5.40
N GLN A 147 -0.77 -7.10 -6.49
CA GLN A 147 -0.55 -6.55 -7.83
C GLN A 147 -1.76 -5.73 -8.31
N LEU A 148 -2.98 -6.23 -8.11
CA LEU A 148 -4.20 -5.54 -8.49
C LEU A 148 -4.45 -4.28 -7.65
N LYS A 149 -4.22 -4.34 -6.33
CA LYS A 149 -4.27 -3.16 -5.46
C LYS A 149 -3.32 -2.08 -5.93
N HIS A 150 -2.08 -2.46 -6.27
CA HIS A 150 -1.11 -1.52 -6.82
C HIS A 150 -1.61 -0.85 -8.12
N LEU A 151 -2.12 -1.64 -9.07
CA LEU A 151 -2.70 -1.10 -10.32
C LEU A 151 -3.90 -0.20 -10.07
N ALA A 152 -4.78 -0.56 -9.12
CA ALA A 152 -5.92 0.28 -8.73
C ALA A 152 -5.45 1.63 -8.18
N THR A 153 -4.48 1.63 -7.27
CA THR A 153 -3.89 2.85 -6.74
C THR A 153 -3.25 3.69 -7.85
N GLU A 154 -2.52 3.09 -8.79
CA GLU A 154 -1.93 3.80 -9.92
C GLU A 154 -2.99 4.41 -10.85
N ALA A 155 -4.05 3.65 -11.17
CA ALA A 155 -5.18 4.13 -11.97
C ALA A 155 -5.86 5.34 -11.29
N HIS A 156 -6.02 5.30 -9.97
CA HIS A 156 -6.58 6.41 -9.21
C HIS A 156 -5.65 7.63 -9.18
N ILE A 157 -4.36 7.45 -8.89
CA ILE A 157 -3.36 8.53 -8.94
C ILE A 157 -3.36 9.18 -10.32
N TYR A 158 -3.44 8.37 -11.37
CA TYR A 158 -3.51 8.81 -12.75
C TYR A 158 -4.77 9.64 -13.03
N HIS A 159 -5.95 9.15 -12.61
CA HIS A 159 -7.20 9.91 -12.68
C HIS A 159 -7.09 11.27 -11.97
N VAL A 160 -6.63 11.28 -10.72
CA VAL A 160 -6.48 12.51 -9.92
C VAL A 160 -5.51 13.49 -10.58
N LYS A 161 -4.39 13.00 -11.14
CA LYS A 161 -3.42 13.84 -11.85
C LYS A 161 -4.04 14.52 -13.06
N LEU A 162 -4.82 13.79 -13.86
CA LEU A 162 -5.45 14.34 -15.05
C LEU A 162 -6.55 15.36 -14.69
N LYS A 163 -7.36 15.06 -13.66
CA LYS A 163 -8.36 15.99 -13.13
C LYS A 163 -7.70 17.28 -12.63
N SER A 164 -6.59 17.18 -11.89
CA SER A 164 -5.85 18.36 -11.37
C SER A 164 -5.27 19.28 -12.44
N LYS A 165 -5.03 18.76 -13.65
CA LYS A 165 -4.50 19.54 -14.78
C LYS A 165 -5.60 20.10 -15.68
N ASN A 166 -6.87 19.91 -15.32
CA ASN A 166 -8.02 20.21 -16.18
C ASN A 166 -7.92 19.48 -17.55
N GLN A 167 -7.26 18.32 -17.57
CA GLN A 167 -7.02 17.53 -18.79
C GLN A 167 -8.05 16.42 -18.99
N LEU A 168 -8.95 16.21 -18.02
CA LEU A 168 -10.03 15.23 -18.08
C LEU A 168 -11.36 15.89 -17.69
N PRO A 169 -12.22 16.23 -18.67
CA PRO A 169 -13.61 16.60 -18.38
C PRO A 169 -14.32 15.44 -17.67
N GLU A 170 -15.16 15.71 -16.67
CA GLU A 170 -15.83 14.67 -15.87
C GLU A 170 -16.65 13.69 -16.73
N ASN A 171 -17.21 14.16 -17.84
CA ASN A 171 -18.03 13.36 -18.75
C ASN A 171 -17.30 12.99 -20.05
N SER A 172 -15.96 12.90 -20.03
CA SER A 172 -15.19 12.46 -21.20
C SER A 172 -15.03 10.93 -21.23
N ALA A 173 -14.89 10.38 -22.44
CA ALA A 173 -14.52 8.99 -22.64
C ALA A 173 -13.25 8.56 -21.88
N ASP A 174 -12.32 9.50 -21.67
CA ASP A 174 -11.10 9.22 -20.93
C ASP A 174 -11.35 9.01 -19.45
N THR A 175 -12.20 9.85 -18.85
CA THR A 175 -12.66 9.69 -17.45
C THR A 175 -13.44 8.40 -17.30
N TYR A 176 -14.33 8.12 -18.26
CA TYR A 176 -15.12 6.89 -18.31
C TYR A 176 -14.23 5.65 -18.30
N ALA A 177 -13.27 5.56 -19.22
CA ALA A 177 -12.35 4.42 -19.33
C ALA A 177 -11.58 4.14 -18.04
N ILE A 178 -11.12 5.18 -17.34
CA ILE A 178 -10.39 5.01 -16.07
C ILE A 178 -11.33 4.58 -14.94
N ASN A 179 -12.55 5.12 -14.89
CA ASN A 179 -13.54 4.72 -13.89
C ASN A 179 -13.96 3.27 -14.06
N VAL A 180 -14.26 2.84 -15.30
CA VAL A 180 -14.53 1.44 -15.62
C VAL A 180 -13.37 0.55 -15.19
N LEU A 181 -12.12 0.91 -15.55
CA LEU A 181 -10.95 0.13 -15.15
C LEU A 181 -10.84 -0.01 -13.62
N LYS A 182 -11.12 1.08 -12.88
CA LYS A 182 -11.12 1.05 -11.41
C LYS A 182 -12.13 0.05 -10.86
N GLU A 183 -13.38 0.10 -11.32
CA GLU A 183 -14.41 -0.83 -10.83
C GLU A 183 -14.06 -2.29 -11.15
N TYR A 184 -13.56 -2.57 -12.36
CA TYR A 184 -13.13 -3.93 -12.73
C TYR A 184 -11.89 -4.41 -11.93
N LEU A 185 -10.97 -3.52 -11.57
CA LEU A 185 -9.85 -3.88 -10.69
C LEU A 185 -10.33 -4.28 -9.29
N VAL A 186 -11.31 -3.57 -8.71
CA VAL A 186 -11.90 -3.92 -7.42
C VAL A 186 -12.67 -5.24 -7.52
N ARG A 187 -13.48 -5.42 -8.58
CA ARG A 187 -14.20 -6.66 -8.85
C ARG A 187 -13.26 -7.86 -8.93
N LEU A 188 -12.16 -7.73 -9.67
CA LEU A 188 -11.19 -8.83 -9.81
C LEU A 188 -10.50 -9.19 -8.49
N ILE A 189 -10.25 -8.20 -7.63
CA ILE A 189 -9.78 -8.45 -6.26
C ILE A 189 -10.85 -9.21 -5.47
N GLY A 190 -12.11 -8.79 -5.55
CA GLY A 190 -13.25 -9.46 -4.93
C GLY A 190 -13.42 -10.91 -5.40
N HIS A 191 -13.26 -11.17 -6.71
CA HIS A 191 -13.30 -12.51 -7.29
C HIS A 191 -12.22 -13.42 -6.71
N ILE A 192 -10.97 -12.94 -6.64
CA ILE A 192 -9.87 -13.70 -6.02
C ILE A 192 -10.16 -13.93 -4.53
N GLN A 193 -10.66 -12.92 -3.82
CA GLN A 193 -10.99 -13.05 -2.40
C GLN A 193 -12.09 -14.07 -2.13
N TYR A 194 -13.13 -14.09 -2.96
CA TYR A 194 -14.21 -15.06 -2.88
C TYR A 194 -13.70 -16.47 -3.15
N LEU A 195 -13.01 -16.67 -4.29
CA LEU A 195 -12.56 -17.98 -4.73
C LEU A 195 -11.51 -18.58 -3.78
N PHE A 196 -10.59 -17.75 -3.26
CA PHE A 196 -9.51 -18.19 -2.37
C PHE A 196 -9.79 -17.94 -0.88
N TYR A 197 -11.05 -17.67 -0.50
CA TYR A 197 -11.44 -17.32 0.88
C TYR A 197 -10.81 -18.23 1.96
N PRO A 198 -10.81 -19.57 1.83
CA PRO A 198 -10.23 -20.46 2.84
C PRO A 198 -8.71 -20.30 3.03
N TYR A 199 -8.01 -19.75 2.04
CA TYR A 199 -6.55 -19.65 2.00
C TYR A 199 -6.05 -18.25 2.34
N LEU A 200 -6.93 -17.26 2.45
CA LEU A 200 -6.57 -15.87 2.69
C LEU A 200 -6.64 -15.52 4.19
N PRO A 201 -5.69 -14.72 4.71
CA PRO A 201 -5.70 -14.32 6.12
C PRO A 201 -6.84 -13.34 6.45
N LYS A 202 -7.30 -12.58 5.46
CA LYS A 202 -8.37 -11.60 5.58
C LYS A 202 -9.04 -11.38 4.22
N VAL A 203 -10.37 -11.42 4.21
CA VAL A 203 -11.19 -10.91 3.11
C VAL A 203 -11.72 -9.54 3.50
N GLN A 204 -11.77 -8.64 2.52
CA GLN A 204 -12.25 -7.27 2.71
C GLN A 204 -13.56 -7.08 1.94
N PRO A 205 -14.58 -6.47 2.56
CA PRO A 205 -15.78 -6.04 1.85
C PRO A 205 -15.45 -5.14 0.65
N TYR A 206 -16.34 -5.13 -0.35
CA TYR A 206 -16.19 -4.33 -1.57
C TYR A 206 -16.04 -2.84 -1.25
N GLU A 207 -16.86 -2.34 -0.33
CA GLU A 207 -16.88 -0.94 0.11
C GLU A 207 -15.57 -0.55 0.81
N ASP A 208 -15.03 -1.45 1.63
CA ASP A 208 -13.74 -1.26 2.32
C ASP A 208 -12.58 -1.23 1.32
N LEU A 209 -12.62 -2.07 0.27
CA LEU A 209 -11.64 -2.05 -0.81
C LEU A 209 -11.71 -0.74 -1.61
N HIS A 210 -12.91 -0.29 -1.94
CA HIS A 210 -13.11 0.97 -2.66
C HIS A 210 -12.57 2.16 -1.85
N LEU A 211 -12.87 2.18 -0.55
CA LEU A 211 -12.35 3.18 0.40
C LEU A 211 -10.82 3.12 0.52
N GLU A 212 -10.25 1.92 0.69
CA GLU A 212 -8.79 1.75 0.76
C GLU A 212 -8.09 2.27 -0.50
N LEU A 213 -8.61 1.94 -1.68
CA LEU A 213 -7.92 2.16 -2.95
C LEU A 213 -8.12 3.57 -3.51
N TYR A 214 -9.31 4.14 -3.35
CA TYR A 214 -9.71 5.35 -4.08
C TYR A 214 -10.01 6.56 -3.20
N ASN A 215 -10.00 6.39 -1.87
CA ASN A 215 -10.29 7.47 -0.95
C ASN A 215 -9.06 8.01 -0.22
N HIS A 216 -7.90 8.03 -0.90
CA HIS A 216 -6.70 8.76 -0.45
C HIS A 216 -6.90 10.29 -0.33
N LYS A 217 -7.99 10.85 -0.86
CA LYS A 217 -8.38 12.27 -0.79
C LYS A 217 -9.69 12.56 -0.04
N VAL A 218 -10.23 11.58 0.70
CA VAL A 218 -11.38 11.81 1.60
C VAL A 218 -11.07 12.77 2.75
N GLY A 219 -9.81 13.21 2.89
CA GLY A 219 -9.48 14.36 3.74
C GLY A 219 -10.15 15.67 3.32
N ASP A 220 -10.27 15.96 2.01
CA ASP A 220 -10.59 17.31 1.53
C ASP A 220 -12.01 17.43 0.93
N ALA A 221 -12.46 16.46 0.13
CA ALA A 221 -13.81 16.50 -0.47
C ALA A 221 -14.91 16.14 0.54
N LEU A 222 -14.60 15.22 1.48
CA LEU A 222 -15.46 14.99 2.63
C LEU A 222 -15.49 16.25 3.51
N LEU A 223 -14.41 17.02 3.62
CA LEU A 223 -14.38 18.29 4.36
C LEU A 223 -15.35 19.33 3.78
N ASP A 224 -15.52 19.36 2.47
CA ASP A 224 -16.44 20.29 1.80
C ASP A 224 -17.90 19.81 1.85
N GLN A 225 -18.16 18.51 1.72
CA GLN A 225 -19.50 17.94 2.00
C GLN A 225 -19.88 17.98 3.48
N LEU A 226 -18.90 17.86 4.40
CA LEU A 226 -19.10 17.95 5.86
C LEU A 226 -19.34 19.39 6.33
N LYS A 227 -18.80 20.40 5.62
CA LYS A 227 -19.12 21.82 5.86
C LYS A 227 -20.56 22.15 5.51
N GLU A 228 -21.14 21.49 4.50
CA GLU A 228 -22.55 21.64 4.14
C GLU A 228 -23.49 20.79 5.02
N LEU A 229 -23.13 19.56 5.38
CA LEU A 229 -24.06 18.69 6.12
C LEU A 229 -24.28 19.06 7.59
N PHE A 230 -23.28 19.62 8.29
CA PHE A 230 -23.26 19.54 9.76
C PHE A 230 -23.37 20.87 10.49
N HIS A 231 -24.12 21.80 9.90
CA HIS A 231 -24.60 22.93 10.68
C HIS A 231 -25.61 22.52 11.77
N ASP A 232 -26.27 21.35 11.73
CA ASP A 232 -27.24 20.95 12.78
C ASP A 232 -27.63 19.44 12.92
N THR A 233 -26.91 18.46 12.35
CA THR A 233 -27.38 17.03 12.42
C THR A 233 -26.87 16.25 13.65
N PRO A 234 -27.75 15.54 14.40
CA PRO A 234 -27.36 14.73 15.56
C PRO A 234 -26.54 13.48 15.18
N LEU A 235 -25.67 13.02 16.09
CA LEU A 235 -24.92 11.76 15.94
C LEU A 235 -25.90 10.60 16.10
N GLN A 236 -26.05 9.78 15.06
CA GLN A 236 -27.07 8.71 15.02
C GLN A 236 -26.54 7.31 15.32
N SER A 237 -25.21 7.12 15.46
CA SER A 237 -24.64 5.80 15.78
C SER A 237 -23.27 5.85 16.46
N LEU A 238 -22.93 4.79 17.22
CA LEU A 238 -21.63 4.63 17.88
C LEU A 238 -20.45 4.64 16.89
N PRO A 239 -20.50 3.98 15.71
CA PRO A 239 -19.46 4.11 14.68
C PRO A 239 -19.28 5.54 14.15
N ALA A 240 -20.37 6.31 14.03
CA ALA A 240 -20.31 7.71 13.61
C ALA A 240 -19.58 8.55 14.67
N ALA A 241 -19.86 8.33 15.95
CA ALA A 241 -19.17 9.01 17.05
C ALA A 241 -17.68 8.63 17.13
N ILE A 242 -17.33 7.36 16.98
CA ILE A 242 -15.93 6.88 16.91
C ILE A 242 -15.17 7.55 15.76
N THR A 243 -15.79 7.59 14.58
CA THR A 243 -15.21 8.22 13.38
C THR A 243 -14.98 9.71 13.62
N TYR A 244 -15.94 10.38 14.26
CA TYR A 244 -15.84 11.80 14.59
C TYR A 244 -14.72 12.08 15.62
N ILE A 245 -14.61 11.25 16.65
CA ILE A 245 -13.55 11.34 17.67
C ILE A 245 -12.17 11.21 17.05
N ASN A 246 -11.96 10.19 16.21
CA ASN A 246 -10.68 9.95 15.54
C ASN A 246 -10.27 11.15 14.66
N LYS A 247 -11.22 11.70 13.89
CA LYS A 247 -10.98 12.86 13.01
C LYS A 247 -10.67 14.13 13.81
N GLY A 248 -11.37 14.34 14.92
CA GLY A 248 -11.12 15.46 15.82
C GLY A 248 -9.73 15.40 16.44
N LEU A 249 -9.36 14.26 17.04
CA LEU A 249 -8.04 14.07 17.67
C LEU A 249 -6.89 14.25 16.68
N PHE A 250 -7.04 13.75 15.45
CA PHE A 250 -6.04 13.92 14.40
C PHE A 250 -5.85 15.40 14.00
N GLN A 251 -6.94 16.16 13.84
CA GLN A 251 -6.83 17.58 13.50
C GLN A 251 -6.21 18.40 14.64
N ILE A 252 -6.50 18.05 15.89
CA ILE A 252 -5.88 18.66 17.06
C ILE A 252 -4.38 18.43 17.03
N GLU A 253 -3.93 17.20 16.79
CA GLU A 253 -2.52 16.88 16.67
C GLU A 253 -1.87 17.71 15.57
N MET A 254 -2.47 17.77 14.37
CA MET A 254 -1.97 18.62 13.29
C MET A 254 -1.93 20.12 13.66
N PHE A 255 -2.91 20.62 14.41
CA PHE A 255 -2.97 22.00 14.87
C PHE A 255 -1.85 22.32 15.86
N LEU A 256 -1.63 21.44 16.83
CA LEU A 256 -0.59 21.54 17.83
C LEU A 256 0.82 21.48 17.21
N HIS A 257 0.97 20.75 16.11
CA HIS A 257 2.19 20.71 15.30
C HIS A 257 2.33 21.88 14.32
N GLY A 258 1.43 22.86 14.35
CA GLY A 258 1.46 24.02 13.44
C GLY A 258 1.16 23.68 11.98
N SER A 259 0.74 22.45 11.69
CA SER A 259 0.44 21.97 10.33
C SER A 259 -0.91 22.50 9.82
N VAL A 260 -1.80 22.89 10.72
CA VAL A 260 -3.04 23.62 10.39
C VAL A 260 -3.19 24.85 11.29
N LYS A 261 -3.62 25.97 10.70
CA LYS A 261 -3.71 27.28 11.38
C LYS A 261 -5.04 27.53 12.08
N LYS A 262 -6.06 26.71 11.81
CA LYS A 262 -7.41 26.86 12.37
C LYS A 262 -7.96 25.49 12.76
N LEU A 263 -8.42 25.38 14.00
CA LEU A 263 -9.18 24.23 14.46
C LEU A 263 -10.60 24.30 13.86
N GLN A 264 -11.11 23.20 13.31
CA GLN A 264 -12.44 23.14 12.67
C GLN A 264 -13.40 22.16 13.36
N PHE A 265 -12.91 21.18 14.14
CA PHE A 265 -13.77 20.21 14.83
C PHE A 265 -14.20 20.67 16.23
N TYR A 266 -15.13 21.63 16.30
CA TYR A 266 -15.66 22.15 17.57
C TYR A 266 -16.64 21.20 18.29
N ASN A 267 -17.29 20.26 17.59
CA ASN A 267 -18.27 19.34 18.20
C ASN A 267 -17.66 18.03 18.74
N LEU A 268 -16.35 18.00 19.00
CA LEU A 268 -15.67 16.82 19.58
C LEU A 268 -16.29 16.43 20.93
N THR A 269 -16.75 17.42 21.70
CA THR A 269 -17.53 17.29 22.94
C THR A 269 -18.77 16.42 22.75
N TYR A 270 -19.59 16.76 21.75
CA TYR A 270 -20.83 16.05 21.49
C TYR A 270 -20.56 14.60 21.05
N ALA A 271 -19.47 14.37 20.32
CA ALA A 271 -19.05 13.03 19.93
C ALA A 271 -18.54 12.17 21.08
N PHE A 272 -17.74 12.75 21.99
CA PHE A 272 -17.35 12.05 23.21
C PHE A 272 -18.53 11.79 24.13
N ASP A 273 -19.42 12.77 24.35
CA ASP A 273 -20.60 12.58 25.18
C ASP A 273 -21.52 11.49 24.62
N TYR A 274 -21.73 11.48 23.31
CA TYR A 274 -22.51 10.43 22.63
C TYR A 274 -21.80 9.07 22.72
N PHE A 275 -20.49 9.02 22.45
CA PHE A 275 -19.69 7.81 22.57
C PHE A 275 -19.76 7.21 23.98
N LEU A 276 -19.60 8.04 25.03
CA LEU A 276 -19.69 7.60 26.42
C LEU A 276 -21.09 7.07 26.76
N LYS A 277 -22.14 7.78 26.35
CA LYS A 277 -23.54 7.36 26.56
C LYS A 277 -23.84 6.02 25.88
N GLU A 278 -23.40 5.84 24.64
CA GLU A 278 -23.60 4.61 23.89
C GLU A 278 -22.70 3.47 24.38
N PHE A 279 -21.47 3.76 24.80
CA PHE A 279 -20.50 2.79 25.28
C PHE A 279 -20.95 2.07 26.56
N ILE A 280 -21.67 2.77 27.45
CA ILE A 280 -22.17 2.22 28.71
C ILE A 280 -23.35 1.25 28.47
N LYS A 281 -23.97 1.27 27.27
CA LYS A 281 -25.00 0.29 26.94
C LYS A 281 -24.39 -1.10 26.86
N PHE A 282 -25.06 -2.08 27.47
CA PHE A 282 -24.61 -3.47 27.57
C PHE A 282 -24.19 -4.06 26.20
N GLU A 283 -24.96 -3.80 25.15
CA GLU A 283 -24.71 -4.27 23.78
C GLU A 283 -23.43 -3.71 23.14
N ASN A 284 -22.96 -2.54 23.61
CA ASN A 284 -21.79 -1.86 23.10
C ASN A 284 -20.56 -2.03 24.00
N TYR A 285 -20.71 -2.67 25.16
CA TYR A 285 -19.65 -2.90 26.14
C TYR A 285 -18.76 -4.09 25.75
N THR A 286 -18.24 -4.07 24.52
CA THR A 286 -17.39 -5.13 23.96
C THR A 286 -15.93 -4.94 24.34
N THR A 287 -15.13 -6.00 24.27
CA THR A 287 -13.66 -5.91 24.46
C THR A 287 -13.00 -4.94 23.49
N ALA A 288 -13.48 -4.86 22.24
CA ALA A 288 -12.97 -3.91 21.25
C ALA A 288 -13.24 -2.45 21.65
N ASN A 289 -14.47 -2.16 22.08
CA ASN A 289 -14.84 -0.82 22.49
C ASN A 289 -14.15 -0.41 23.79
N ARG A 290 -13.89 -1.35 24.73
CA ARG A 290 -13.11 -1.10 25.96
C ARG A 290 -11.67 -0.69 25.64
N LYS A 291 -11.01 -1.42 24.73
CA LYS A 291 -9.67 -1.06 24.25
C LYS A 291 -9.66 0.33 23.59
N LEU A 292 -10.70 0.64 22.83
CA LEU A 292 -10.84 1.94 22.16
C LEU A 292 -11.05 3.08 23.17
N PHE A 293 -11.88 2.89 24.19
CA PHE A 293 -12.06 3.84 25.29
C PHE A 293 -10.73 4.12 26.02
N SER A 294 -9.99 3.07 26.38
CA SER A 294 -8.66 3.21 26.99
C SER A 294 -7.70 4.00 26.10
N LYS A 295 -7.70 3.73 24.79
CA LYS A 295 -6.87 4.48 23.83
C LYS A 295 -7.20 5.97 23.83
N TYR A 296 -8.48 6.35 23.80
CA TYR A 296 -8.87 7.76 23.83
C TYR A 296 -8.51 8.45 25.14
N TRP A 297 -8.70 7.78 26.28
CA TRP A 297 -8.28 8.28 27.59
C TRP A 297 -6.79 8.67 27.60
N PHE A 298 -5.93 7.78 27.10
CA PHE A 298 -4.50 8.04 27.07
C PHE A 298 -4.12 9.21 26.18
N ILE A 299 -4.72 9.31 24.99
CA ILE A 299 -4.45 10.41 24.04
C ILE A 299 -4.87 11.75 24.67
N ILE A 300 -6.06 11.83 25.27
CA ILE A 300 -6.55 13.04 25.95
C ILE A 300 -5.60 13.46 27.07
N ARG A 301 -5.17 12.50 27.91
CA ARG A 301 -4.25 12.76 29.03
C ARG A 301 -2.89 13.25 28.56
N ASP A 302 -2.33 12.65 27.51
CA ASP A 302 -1.04 13.05 26.94
C ASP A 302 -1.11 14.46 26.33
N LEU A 303 -2.18 14.77 25.59
CA LEU A 303 -2.42 16.11 25.05
C LEU A 303 -2.52 17.16 26.16
N ASN A 304 -3.26 16.87 27.24
CA ASN A 304 -3.34 17.74 28.43
C ASN A 304 -1.98 17.93 29.10
N HIS A 305 -1.21 16.85 29.25
CA HIS A 305 0.11 16.89 29.87
C HIS A 305 1.09 17.74 29.04
N LYS A 306 1.15 17.53 27.72
CA LYS A 306 1.99 18.32 26.81
C LYS A 306 1.57 19.80 26.79
N TYR A 307 0.28 20.08 26.88
CA TYR A 307 -0.21 21.45 27.03
C TYR A 307 0.23 22.09 28.35
N LYS A 308 -0.05 21.45 29.49
CA LYS A 308 0.28 21.97 30.84
C LYS A 308 1.77 22.28 31.01
N ASN A 309 2.63 21.55 30.30
CA ASN A 309 4.08 21.73 30.31
C ASN A 309 4.62 22.68 29.22
N GLY A 310 3.73 23.40 28.50
CA GLY A 310 4.14 24.45 27.57
C GLY A 310 4.76 23.96 26.25
N TYR A 311 4.60 22.68 25.90
CA TYR A 311 5.15 22.12 24.66
C TYR A 311 4.58 22.76 23.39
N TYR A 312 3.49 23.51 23.51
CA TYR A 312 2.77 24.12 22.38
C TYR A 312 2.75 25.66 22.41
N ASN A 313 3.60 26.30 23.22
CA ASN A 313 3.59 27.75 23.42
C ASN A 313 3.73 28.57 22.12
N GLN A 314 4.36 28.03 21.07
CA GLN A 314 4.53 28.69 19.78
C GLN A 314 3.27 28.66 18.89
N ALA A 315 2.35 27.72 19.10
CA ALA A 315 1.10 27.62 18.34
C ALA A 315 0.00 28.57 18.86
N ILE A 316 0.19 29.18 20.03
CA ILE A 316 -0.84 29.87 20.81
C ILE A 316 -1.05 31.34 20.37
N ASP A 317 -0.09 31.95 19.68
CA ASP A 317 -0.08 33.41 19.43
C ASP A 317 -1.12 33.92 18.40
N THR A 318 -1.83 33.06 17.68
CA THR A 318 -2.79 33.51 16.64
C THR A 318 -4.23 33.01 16.79
N THR A 319 -4.55 32.15 17.78
CA THR A 319 -5.90 31.56 17.95
C THR A 319 -6.28 31.30 19.42
N GLN A 320 -5.89 32.22 20.33
CA GLN A 320 -6.00 32.03 21.78
C GLN A 320 -7.41 31.67 22.32
N GLN A 321 -8.50 32.18 21.72
CA GLN A 321 -9.84 32.02 22.32
C GLN A 321 -10.43 30.63 22.10
N HIS A 322 -10.36 30.11 20.88
CA HIS A 322 -10.82 28.75 20.54
C HIS A 322 -9.96 27.67 21.20
N PHE A 323 -8.66 27.92 21.32
CA PHE A 323 -7.74 27.01 21.98
C PHE A 323 -7.96 26.96 23.50
N LYS A 324 -8.23 28.09 24.16
CA LYS A 324 -8.58 28.13 25.59
C LYS A 324 -9.88 27.38 25.90
N GLN A 325 -10.89 27.48 25.03
CA GLN A 325 -12.14 26.70 25.15
C GLN A 325 -11.88 25.20 25.02
N TYR A 326 -11.01 24.80 24.09
CA TYR A 326 -10.60 23.41 23.91
C TYR A 326 -9.83 22.83 25.09
N ILE A 327 -8.90 23.58 25.68
CA ILE A 327 -8.15 23.17 26.88
C ILE A 327 -9.07 23.05 28.09
N SER A 328 -9.98 24.02 28.29
CA SER A 328 -11.00 23.93 29.32
C SER A 328 -11.83 22.63 29.18
N TYR A 329 -12.14 22.26 27.93
CA TYR A 329 -12.86 21.03 27.61
C TYR A 329 -12.05 19.74 27.86
N LEU A 330 -10.78 19.68 27.44
CA LEU A 330 -9.96 18.51 27.74
C LEU A 330 -9.80 18.28 29.25
N ASN A 331 -9.74 19.37 30.03
CA ASN A 331 -9.71 19.26 31.49
C ASN A 331 -11.05 18.74 32.04
N GLN A 332 -12.20 19.20 31.52
CA GLN A 332 -13.52 18.69 31.92
C GLN A 332 -13.73 17.21 31.56
N LEU A 333 -13.21 16.77 30.41
CA LEU A 333 -13.23 15.35 30.05
C LEU A 333 -12.34 14.52 30.98
N GLU A 334 -11.11 14.99 31.24
CA GLU A 334 -10.17 14.35 32.17
C GLU A 334 -10.78 14.22 33.57
N GLU A 335 -11.60 15.19 34.00
CA GLU A 335 -12.31 15.21 35.28
C GLU A 335 -13.52 14.27 35.33
N LYS A 336 -14.29 14.15 34.25
CA LYS A 336 -15.50 13.30 34.19
C LYS A 336 -15.21 11.81 33.97
N LEU A 337 -14.15 11.49 33.25
CA LEU A 337 -13.78 10.11 32.89
C LEU A 337 -13.51 9.17 34.08
N PRO A 338 -12.95 9.63 35.23
CA PRO A 338 -12.86 8.84 36.46
C PRO A 338 -14.21 8.34 37.02
N GLU A 339 -15.28 9.15 36.95
CA GLU A 339 -16.62 8.73 37.40
C GLU A 339 -17.14 7.54 36.56
N TYR A 340 -16.89 7.58 35.25
CA TYR A 340 -17.20 6.46 34.36
C TYR A 340 -16.31 5.24 34.60
N TYR A 341 -15.07 5.45 35.05
CA TYR A 341 -14.10 4.40 35.38
C TYR A 341 -14.45 3.64 36.66
N GLN A 342 -15.10 4.30 37.63
CA GLN A 342 -15.51 3.68 38.90
C GLN A 342 -16.60 2.61 38.73
N HIS A 343 -17.35 2.65 37.63
CA HIS A 343 -18.35 1.63 37.28
C HIS A 343 -17.75 0.43 36.52
N LEU A 344 -16.44 0.43 36.26
CA LEU A 344 -15.74 -0.64 35.56
C LEU A 344 -15.01 -1.51 36.59
N ASP A 345 -15.46 -2.75 36.75
CA ASP A 345 -14.81 -3.74 37.62
C ASP A 345 -13.46 -4.16 36.97
N LEU A 346 -12.39 -3.43 37.30
CA LEU A 346 -11.06 -3.59 36.70
C LEU A 346 -9.98 -3.78 37.78
N THR A 347 -9.22 -4.87 37.65
CA THR A 347 -8.06 -5.19 38.48
C THR A 347 -6.94 -4.16 38.36
N ASP A 348 -6.12 -4.01 39.42
CA ASP A 348 -5.06 -2.98 39.52
C ASP A 348 -3.95 -3.10 38.45
N GLU A 349 -3.80 -4.26 37.79
CA GLU A 349 -2.93 -4.43 36.60
C GLU A 349 -3.37 -3.52 35.44
N HIS A 350 -4.67 -3.30 35.24
CA HIS A 350 -5.17 -2.49 34.14
C HIS A 350 -4.97 -0.98 34.33
N LYS A 351 -4.59 -0.53 35.53
CA LYS A 351 -4.44 0.89 35.89
C LYS A 351 -3.05 1.45 35.56
N LYS A 352 -2.10 0.64 35.10
CA LYS A 352 -0.68 1.02 34.99
C LYS A 352 -0.08 0.76 33.60
N HIS A 353 -0.54 1.48 32.57
CA HIS A 353 0.12 1.42 31.25
C HIS A 353 0.27 2.83 30.67
N SER A 354 1.48 3.21 30.27
CA SER A 354 1.77 4.41 29.46
C SER A 354 1.47 4.12 27.98
N ILE A 355 1.35 5.15 27.12
CA ILE A 355 1.09 4.98 25.67
C ILE A 355 2.14 4.11 24.97
N LEU A 356 3.36 4.08 25.49
CA LEU A 356 4.43 3.21 24.98
C LEU A 356 4.20 1.74 25.38
N ASP A 357 3.64 1.50 26.57
CA ASP A 357 3.45 0.13 27.08
C ASP A 357 2.30 -0.58 26.37
N LEU A 358 1.24 0.12 25.91
CA LEU A 358 0.15 -0.54 25.15
C LEU A 358 0.46 -0.77 23.66
N ILE A 359 1.53 -0.17 23.15
CA ILE A 359 2.10 -0.54 21.85
C ILE A 359 3.05 -1.72 22.03
N GLU A 360 3.83 -1.73 23.11
CA GLU A 360 4.77 -2.82 23.45
C GLU A 360 4.12 -4.10 24.03
N ASP A 361 2.95 -4.03 24.69
CA ASP A 361 2.24 -5.22 25.19
C ASP A 361 1.53 -6.01 24.08
N SER A 362 1.49 -5.46 22.87
CA SER A 362 1.17 -6.23 21.66
C SER A 362 2.40 -6.88 21.02
N GLU A 363 3.61 -6.55 21.50
CA GLU A 363 4.85 -7.01 20.86
C GLU A 363 5.83 -7.76 21.77
N ILE A 364 5.84 -7.67 23.11
CA ILE A 364 6.78 -8.50 23.91
C ILE A 364 6.20 -8.97 25.26
N ALA A 365 5.50 -10.12 25.21
CA ALA A 365 5.82 -11.17 26.17
C ALA A 365 7.28 -11.59 25.94
N ASN A 366 8.12 -11.31 26.94
CA ASN A 366 9.51 -11.76 27.11
C ASN A 366 10.67 -10.82 26.68
N THR A 367 11.02 -9.98 27.66
CA THR A 367 12.34 -9.85 28.32
C THR A 367 13.41 -8.90 27.77
N ASP A 368 13.53 -7.75 28.46
CA ASP A 368 14.67 -7.36 29.34
C ASP A 368 16.11 -7.41 28.78
N LYS A 369 16.81 -6.27 28.63
CA LYS A 369 17.35 -5.42 29.71
C LYS A 369 18.34 -4.33 29.22
N ASP A 370 18.16 -3.15 29.82
CA ASP A 370 19.14 -2.15 30.27
C ASP A 370 19.91 -1.16 29.33
N THR A 371 19.60 0.12 29.61
CA THR A 371 20.47 1.31 29.81
C THR A 371 20.80 2.32 28.69
N LYS A 372 20.11 3.47 28.82
CA LYS A 372 20.59 4.87 28.97
C LYS A 372 21.32 5.61 27.83
N ASN A 373 20.66 6.72 27.45
CA ASN A 373 21.15 8.11 27.38
C ASN A 373 21.59 8.77 26.03
N THR A 374 20.81 9.83 25.71
CA THR A 374 21.19 11.16 25.17
C THR A 374 21.21 11.40 23.65
N SER A 375 20.35 12.33 23.21
CA SER A 375 20.34 13.03 21.91
C SER A 375 21.13 14.34 22.01
N PRO A 376 21.73 14.89 20.93
CA PRO A 376 21.00 15.93 20.20
C PRO A 376 21.20 16.01 18.67
N GLN A 377 20.09 16.39 18.01
CA GLN A 377 19.92 17.33 16.88
C GLN A 377 20.57 17.06 15.51
N VAL A 378 19.69 17.01 14.49
CA VAL A 378 19.98 17.31 13.08
C VAL A 378 19.04 18.44 12.64
N SER A 379 19.60 19.47 12.01
CA SER A 379 18.89 20.55 11.32
C SER A 379 18.43 20.14 9.91
N GLU A 380 17.35 20.78 9.49
CA GLU A 380 16.51 20.59 8.30
C GLU A 380 17.23 20.64 6.93
N ASN A 381 16.72 19.89 5.94
CA ASN A 381 16.06 20.47 4.75
C ASN A 381 15.67 19.44 3.66
N SER A 382 14.64 19.81 2.90
CA SER A 382 13.88 19.07 1.88
C SER A 382 14.59 18.91 0.52
N ALA A 383 14.56 17.70 -0.04
CA ALA A 383 14.67 17.38 -1.47
C ALA A 383 14.29 15.91 -1.69
N ALA A 384 13.74 15.55 -2.86
CA ALA A 384 13.32 14.21 -3.26
C ALA A 384 14.22 13.11 -2.64
N GLN A 385 13.72 12.42 -1.62
CA GLN A 385 14.58 11.67 -0.71
C GLN A 385 15.28 10.52 -1.46
N CYS A 386 16.58 10.70 -1.72
CA CYS A 386 17.45 9.57 -1.95
C CYS A 386 17.39 8.69 -0.68
N PRO A 387 17.22 7.36 -0.82
CA PRO A 387 17.21 6.47 0.32
C PRO A 387 18.43 6.74 1.20
N HIS A 388 18.21 6.79 2.51
CA HIS A 388 19.22 7.20 3.48
C HIS A 388 20.01 6.01 4.04
N SER A 389 19.42 4.82 3.95
CA SER A 389 19.98 3.54 4.37
C SER A 389 19.41 2.42 3.49
N PHE A 390 19.93 1.21 3.65
CA PHE A 390 19.33 0.02 3.02
C PHE A 390 18.06 -0.38 3.78
N THR A 391 17.16 -1.12 3.13
CA THR A 391 16.01 -1.75 3.81
C THR A 391 16.15 -3.26 3.69
N TYR A 392 16.37 -3.97 4.80
CA TYR A 392 16.38 -5.44 4.81
C TYR A 392 14.96 -5.98 4.59
N ILE A 393 14.76 -6.88 3.63
CA ILE A 393 13.39 -7.33 3.24
C ILE A 393 12.65 -8.07 4.35
N HIS A 394 13.38 -8.64 5.31
CA HIS A 394 12.85 -9.34 6.47
C HIS A 394 13.14 -8.59 7.78
N TYR A 395 13.28 -7.25 7.72
CA TYR A 395 13.57 -6.42 8.89
C TYR A 395 12.59 -6.65 10.05
N ASN A 396 11.29 -6.77 9.75
CA ASN A 396 10.25 -6.99 10.76
C ASN A 396 10.01 -8.47 11.06
N THR A 397 10.35 -9.39 10.15
CA THR A 397 10.01 -10.82 10.27
C THR A 397 11.16 -11.69 10.77
N GLN A 398 12.41 -11.30 10.50
CA GLN A 398 13.62 -12.02 10.90
C GLN A 398 14.76 -11.05 11.32
N PRO A 399 14.53 -10.13 12.28
CA PRO A 399 15.54 -9.17 12.74
C PRO A 399 16.76 -9.83 13.40
N GLY A 400 16.66 -11.11 13.79
CA GLY A 400 17.76 -11.92 14.32
C GLY A 400 18.89 -12.12 13.30
N ASN A 401 18.56 -12.26 12.01
CA ASN A 401 19.56 -12.47 10.95
C ASN A 401 20.52 -11.28 10.83
N LEU A 402 20.05 -10.06 11.14
CA LEU A 402 20.90 -8.86 11.20
C LEU A 402 21.90 -8.90 12.37
N THR A 403 21.53 -9.54 13.48
CA THR A 403 22.44 -9.81 14.59
C THR A 403 23.52 -10.81 14.15
N ASP A 404 23.12 -11.88 13.48
CA ASP A 404 24.05 -12.93 13.06
C ASP A 404 25.04 -12.45 12.01
N ILE A 405 24.59 -11.68 11.01
CA ILE A 405 25.52 -11.10 10.04
C ILE A 405 26.43 -10.04 10.68
N CYS A 406 25.95 -9.22 11.62
CA CYS A 406 26.79 -8.27 12.35
C CYS A 406 27.92 -9.00 13.10
N ASN A 407 27.57 -10.09 13.79
CA ASN A 407 28.53 -10.93 14.49
C ASN A 407 29.52 -11.62 13.54
N ALA A 408 29.04 -12.12 12.39
CA ALA A 408 29.89 -12.72 11.36
C ALA A 408 30.89 -11.70 10.79
N LEU A 409 30.44 -10.50 10.45
CA LEU A 409 31.30 -9.43 9.91
C LEU A 409 32.34 -8.97 10.94
N LYS A 410 31.97 -8.84 12.23
CA LYS A 410 32.92 -8.55 13.32
C LYS A 410 33.96 -9.66 13.48
N LYS A 411 33.51 -10.91 13.54
CA LYS A 411 34.38 -12.09 13.70
C LYS A 411 35.44 -12.16 12.62
N HIS A 412 35.09 -11.78 11.40
CA HIS A 412 35.99 -11.79 10.25
C HIS A 412 36.68 -10.44 9.99
N LYS A 413 36.58 -9.48 10.92
CA LYS A 413 37.24 -8.16 10.85
C LYS A 413 36.87 -7.38 9.58
N LEU A 414 35.63 -7.52 9.09
CA LEU A 414 35.10 -6.74 7.96
C LEU A 414 34.44 -5.44 8.43
N ILE A 415 33.96 -5.39 9.67
CA ILE A 415 33.51 -4.17 10.36
C ILE A 415 34.21 -4.05 11.72
N CYS A 416 34.23 -2.84 12.27
CA CYS A 416 34.89 -2.59 13.55
C CYS A 416 34.29 -3.42 14.71
N ALA A 417 35.15 -3.95 15.57
CA ALA A 417 34.74 -4.81 16.69
C ALA A 417 33.80 -4.08 17.68
N ASN A 418 33.98 -2.77 17.85
CA ASN A 418 33.19 -1.93 18.74
C ASN A 418 31.87 -1.44 18.11
N THR A 419 31.56 -1.80 16.87
CA THR A 419 30.32 -1.39 16.21
C THR A 419 29.11 -1.84 17.04
N GLN A 420 28.27 -0.90 17.46
CA GLN A 420 27.06 -1.23 18.22
C GLN A 420 26.04 -1.94 17.32
N LEU A 421 25.39 -2.99 17.85
CA LEU A 421 24.38 -3.75 17.10
C LEU A 421 23.22 -2.86 16.65
N THR A 422 22.81 -1.93 17.50
CA THR A 422 21.76 -0.94 17.22
C THR A 422 22.11 -0.05 16.03
N SER A 423 23.33 0.48 15.98
CA SER A 423 23.84 1.26 14.84
C SER A 423 23.90 0.42 13.56
N PHE A 424 24.32 -0.85 13.66
CA PHE A 424 24.36 -1.75 12.51
C PHE A 424 22.95 -2.09 11.98
N LYS A 425 21.98 -2.37 12.85
CA LYS A 425 20.59 -2.59 12.40
C LYS A 425 20.00 -1.35 11.73
N LYS A 426 20.36 -0.16 12.21
CA LYS A 426 19.88 1.11 11.66
C LYS A 426 20.27 1.34 10.20
N ILE A 427 21.41 0.82 9.73
CA ILE A 427 21.79 0.93 8.30
C ILE A 427 20.96 0.03 7.37
N PHE A 428 20.10 -0.84 7.92
CA PHE A 428 19.20 -1.73 7.20
C PHE A 428 17.70 -1.42 7.45
N SER A 429 17.38 -0.33 8.12
CA SER A 429 16.00 -0.03 8.54
C SER A 429 15.22 0.87 7.57
N GLY A 430 15.82 1.31 6.46
CA GLY A 430 15.22 2.27 5.52
C GLY A 430 15.09 3.71 6.04
N THR A 431 15.48 3.98 7.30
CA THR A 431 15.39 5.32 7.92
C THR A 431 16.72 6.07 7.88
N PRO A 432 16.75 7.41 8.08
CA PRO A 432 17.99 8.17 8.22
C PRO A 432 18.91 7.60 9.30
N ILE A 433 20.21 7.54 9.00
CA ILE A 433 21.26 7.06 9.89
C ILE A 433 22.03 8.24 10.47
N GLN A 434 22.36 8.17 11.76
CA GLN A 434 23.18 9.18 12.45
C GLN A 434 24.65 8.78 12.52
N THR A 435 24.94 7.47 12.54
CA THR A 435 26.28 6.94 12.76
C THR A 435 26.63 5.92 11.68
N PRO A 436 27.53 6.25 10.74
CA PRO A 436 28.04 5.29 9.75
C PRO A 436 28.82 4.16 10.42
N ILE A 437 28.89 3.02 9.74
CA ILE A 437 29.64 1.85 10.18
C ILE A 437 31.07 1.93 9.66
N ILE A 438 32.05 1.81 10.56
CA ILE A 438 33.46 1.70 10.21
C ILE A 438 33.70 0.35 9.55
N TRP A 439 33.99 0.37 8.24
CA TRP A 439 34.35 -0.79 7.45
C TRP A 439 35.86 -1.04 7.57
N THR A 440 36.22 -2.21 8.08
CA THR A 440 37.62 -2.60 8.31
C THR A 440 38.16 -3.52 7.23
N GLY A 441 37.29 -4.09 6.37
CA GLY A 441 37.71 -4.80 5.16
C GLY A 441 38.27 -3.85 4.09
N ASN A 442 38.78 -4.40 3.00
CA ASN A 442 39.21 -3.58 1.87
C ASN A 442 37.99 -3.09 1.04
N ALA A 443 38.20 -2.14 0.13
CA ALA A 443 37.12 -1.60 -0.70
C ALA A 443 36.45 -2.64 -1.62
N SER A 444 37.20 -3.66 -2.05
CA SER A 444 36.65 -4.76 -2.87
C SER A 444 35.74 -5.67 -2.04
N ASP A 445 36.04 -5.85 -0.75
CA ASP A 445 35.17 -6.56 0.19
C ASP A 445 33.83 -5.84 0.35
N LEU A 446 33.85 -4.51 0.54
CA LEU A 446 32.64 -3.69 0.66
C LEU A 446 31.83 -3.72 -0.63
N TYR A 447 32.49 -3.54 -1.78
CA TYR A 447 31.85 -3.65 -3.09
C TYR A 447 31.12 -4.99 -3.24
N TYR A 448 31.81 -6.09 -2.91
CA TYR A 448 31.27 -7.43 -3.09
C TYR A 448 30.11 -7.73 -2.13
N PHE A 449 30.24 -7.28 -0.88
CA PHE A 449 29.18 -7.38 0.13
C PHE A 449 27.88 -6.71 -0.32
N ILE A 450 27.94 -5.43 -0.73
CA ILE A 450 26.75 -4.70 -1.21
C ILE A 450 26.18 -5.33 -2.49
N THR A 451 27.04 -5.76 -3.40
CA THR A 451 26.62 -6.44 -4.63
C THR A 451 25.84 -7.72 -4.33
N LEU A 452 26.28 -8.51 -3.35
CA LEU A 452 25.60 -9.74 -2.94
C LEU A 452 24.24 -9.43 -2.31
N LEU A 453 24.15 -8.44 -1.42
CA LEU A 453 22.88 -8.03 -0.81
C LEU A 453 21.83 -7.66 -1.87
N CYS A 454 22.22 -6.90 -2.90
CA CYS A 454 21.31 -6.53 -3.98
C CYS A 454 21.00 -7.70 -4.92
N LYS A 455 21.99 -8.49 -5.34
CA LYS A 455 21.79 -9.62 -6.28
C LYS A 455 20.93 -10.73 -5.70
N GLN A 456 21.14 -11.06 -4.42
CA GLN A 456 20.34 -12.06 -3.71
C GLN A 456 19.02 -11.50 -3.16
N LYS A 457 18.69 -10.24 -3.48
CA LYS A 457 17.48 -9.54 -3.02
C LYS A 457 17.29 -9.58 -1.49
N LYS A 458 18.38 -9.53 -0.73
CA LYS A 458 18.34 -9.44 0.74
C LYS A 458 17.89 -8.05 1.19
N VAL A 459 18.10 -7.03 0.37
CA VAL A 459 17.62 -5.67 0.62
C VAL A 459 16.68 -5.21 -0.50
N GLU A 460 15.80 -4.26 -0.21
CA GLU A 460 14.92 -3.63 -1.20
C GLU A 460 15.72 -3.08 -2.40
N ASP A 461 15.12 -3.14 -3.59
CA ASP A 461 15.78 -2.70 -4.82
C ASP A 461 15.87 -1.17 -4.89
N LEU A 462 17.05 -0.64 -4.59
CA LEU A 462 17.38 0.78 -4.70
C LEU A 462 17.75 1.21 -6.14
N LYS A 463 17.56 0.33 -7.13
CA LYS A 463 17.94 0.51 -8.54
C LYS A 463 19.40 0.94 -8.64
N GLN A 464 19.68 2.06 -9.31
CA GLN A 464 21.02 2.60 -9.50
C GLN A 464 21.57 3.38 -8.28
N LYS A 465 20.80 3.53 -7.20
CA LYS A 465 21.16 4.36 -6.04
C LYS A 465 21.85 3.61 -4.90
N HIS A 466 22.06 2.29 -4.98
CA HIS A 466 22.67 1.52 -3.88
C HIS A 466 24.07 2.04 -3.50
N TRP A 467 24.88 2.49 -4.47
CA TRP A 467 26.20 3.10 -4.16
C TRP A 467 26.10 4.46 -3.46
N ASP A 468 25.06 5.26 -3.73
CA ASP A 468 24.78 6.50 -2.99
C ASP A 468 24.48 6.22 -1.52
N VAL A 469 23.82 5.09 -1.25
CA VAL A 469 23.50 4.66 0.10
C VAL A 469 24.72 4.05 0.79
N THR A 470 25.52 3.23 0.09
CA THR A 470 26.74 2.64 0.63
C THR A 470 27.68 3.68 1.23
N ILE A 471 27.94 4.77 0.51
CA ILE A 471 28.87 5.83 0.97
C ILE A 471 28.35 6.65 2.14
N LYS A 472 27.02 6.60 2.42
CA LYS A 472 26.43 7.19 3.62
C LYS A 472 26.51 6.23 4.80
N CYS A 473 26.30 4.93 4.54
CA CYS A 473 26.24 3.91 5.58
C CYS A 473 27.61 3.44 6.07
N PHE A 474 28.66 3.58 5.28
CA PHE A 474 29.99 3.05 5.60
C PHE A 474 31.08 4.11 5.46
N VAL A 475 32.05 4.08 6.37
CA VAL A 475 33.29 4.88 6.36
C VAL A 475 34.50 3.96 6.45
N ASP A 476 35.67 4.43 6.05
CA ASP A 476 36.92 3.66 6.13
C ASP A 476 37.43 3.51 7.57
N GLN A 477 38.55 2.80 7.76
CA GLN A 477 39.17 2.58 9.07
C GLN A 477 39.58 3.87 9.79
N ALA A 478 39.82 4.96 9.06
CA ALA A 478 40.17 6.27 9.59
C ALA A 478 38.93 7.16 9.82
N GLY A 479 37.73 6.66 9.51
CA GLY A 479 36.47 7.40 9.62
C GLY A 479 36.17 8.30 8.42
N ASN A 480 36.94 8.22 7.34
CA ASN A 480 36.67 9.01 6.14
C ASN A 480 35.56 8.38 5.30
N ALA A 481 34.72 9.22 4.68
CA ALA A 481 33.69 8.77 3.76
C ALA A 481 34.31 8.17 2.49
N PHE A 482 33.78 7.04 2.04
CA PHE A 482 34.12 6.49 0.73
C PHE A 482 33.54 7.37 -0.39
N THR A 483 34.22 7.41 -1.53
CA THR A 483 33.70 7.99 -2.76
C THR A 483 33.15 6.91 -3.69
N LYS A 484 32.19 7.26 -4.55
CA LYS A 484 31.62 6.31 -5.51
C LYS A 484 32.67 5.68 -6.43
N SER A 485 33.66 6.45 -6.87
CA SER A 485 34.73 5.98 -7.75
C SER A 485 35.66 4.97 -7.07
N GLN A 486 35.79 5.02 -5.74
CA GLN A 486 36.59 4.07 -4.98
C GLN A 486 35.94 2.70 -4.84
N ILE A 487 34.61 2.59 -4.92
CA ILE A 487 33.88 1.34 -4.69
C ILE A 487 33.26 0.79 -5.99
N LYS A 488 32.70 1.67 -6.84
CA LYS A 488 31.96 1.27 -8.04
C LYS A 488 32.91 0.70 -9.10
N GLY A 489 32.65 -0.53 -9.52
CA GLY A 489 33.42 -1.20 -10.59
C GLY A 489 34.61 -2.02 -10.10
N LEU A 490 34.76 -2.19 -8.78
CA LEU A 490 35.70 -3.15 -8.22
C LEU A 490 35.30 -4.60 -8.55
N LYS A 491 36.21 -5.55 -8.29
CA LYS A 491 36.01 -6.97 -8.58
C LYS A 491 35.75 -7.76 -7.30
N LYS A 492 35.18 -8.95 -7.45
CA LYS A 492 35.04 -9.94 -6.37
C LYS A 492 36.43 -10.19 -5.73
N PRO A 493 36.59 -10.05 -4.40
CA PRO A 493 37.85 -10.30 -3.74
C PRO A 493 38.19 -11.79 -3.77
N GLN A 494 39.47 -12.14 -3.91
CA GLN A 494 39.89 -13.54 -4.06
C GLN A 494 39.91 -14.30 -2.73
N THR A 495 40.27 -13.64 -1.64
CA THR A 495 40.57 -14.29 -0.34
C THR A 495 39.39 -14.25 0.64
N THR A 496 38.58 -13.21 0.59
CA THR A 496 37.48 -12.93 1.55
C THR A 496 36.09 -13.24 0.98
N ALA A 497 35.97 -13.53 -0.31
CA ALA A 497 34.68 -13.75 -0.96
C ALA A 497 33.84 -14.86 -0.31
N ALA A 498 34.42 -16.04 -0.04
CA ALA A 498 33.69 -17.15 0.57
C ALA A 498 33.17 -16.80 1.97
N ILE A 499 33.91 -15.96 2.70
CA ILE A 499 33.51 -15.47 4.02
C ILE A 499 32.30 -14.53 3.88
N ILE A 500 32.34 -13.61 2.92
CA ILE A 500 31.25 -12.66 2.65
C ILE A 500 29.99 -13.40 2.19
N GLU A 501 30.12 -14.37 1.28
CA GLU A 501 29.00 -15.21 0.83
C GLU A 501 28.37 -15.96 2.01
N LYS A 502 29.18 -16.58 2.86
CA LYS A 502 28.70 -17.29 4.05
C LYS A 502 27.98 -16.34 5.02
N ALA A 503 28.49 -15.12 5.20
CA ALA A 503 27.87 -14.12 6.07
C ALA A 503 26.54 -13.61 5.50
N VAL A 504 26.47 -13.35 4.19
CA VAL A 504 25.25 -12.86 3.52
C VAL A 504 24.16 -13.93 3.45
N ASN A 505 24.51 -15.21 3.32
CA ASN A 505 23.54 -16.30 3.29
C ASN A 505 22.78 -16.52 4.61
N VAL A 506 23.18 -15.84 5.69
CA VAL A 506 22.45 -15.85 6.97
C VAL A 506 21.27 -14.87 6.95
N LEU A 507 21.29 -13.86 6.07
CA LEU A 507 20.15 -12.99 5.76
C LEU A 507 19.18 -13.70 4.84
#